data_AF-A0A0F6AEC4-F1
#
_entry.id   AF-A0A0F6AEC4-F1
#
_cell.length_a   1.000
_cell.length_b   1.000
_cell.length_c   1.000
_cell.angle_alpha   90.00
_cell.angle_beta   90.00
_cell.angle_gamma   90.00
#
_symmetry.space_group_name_H-M   'P 1'
#
loop_
_entity.id
_entity.type
_entity.pdbx_description
1 polymer ?
#
loop_
_entity_poly.entity_id
_entity_poly.type
_entity_poly.pdbx_seq_one_letter_code
_entity_poly.pdbx_strand_id
1 'polypeptide(L)' 'MERNSGDFFVMLTTQTGGYTPLVNSENEPDIARFETKEAAEAGAQNSVLGSAFGFEVFEIGCGL' A
#
# COMPACT_ATOMS: atom_id res chain seq x y z
N MET A 1 13.39 2.70 -15.28
CA MET A 1 12.30 3.18 -14.42
C MET A 1 11.26 2.09 -14.41
N GLU A 2 11.22 1.30 -13.34
CA GLU A 2 10.17 0.30 -13.13
C GLU A 2 8.84 1.06 -13.00
N ARG A 3 7.83 0.64 -13.76
CA ARG A 3 6.48 1.20 -13.63
C ARG A 3 5.94 0.71 -12.29
N ASN A 4 5.29 1.60 -11.56
CA ASN A 4 4.52 1.25 -10.36
C ASN A 4 3.35 0.33 -10.80
N SER A 5 3.63 -0.97 -10.95
CA SER A 5 2.76 -1.99 -11.51
C SER A 5 2.60 -3.12 -10.51
N GLY A 6 1.39 -3.64 -10.40
CA GLY A 6 1.05 -4.69 -9.46
C GLY A 6 -0.42 -4.60 -9.08
N ASP A 7 -1.04 -5.73 -8.77
CA ASP A 7 -2.48 -5.77 -8.52
C ASP A 7 -2.81 -5.55 -7.04
N PHE A 8 -1.80 -5.44 -6.17
CA PHE A 8 -2.01 -5.21 -4.75
C PHE A 8 -1.63 -3.80 -4.32
N PHE A 9 -2.37 -3.22 -3.38
CA PHE A 9 -2.04 -1.96 -2.70
C PHE A 9 -2.44 -2.02 -1.22
N VAL A 10 -1.94 -1.06 -0.43
CA VAL A 10 -2.09 -1.04 1.02
C VAL A 10 -2.83 0.23 1.47
N MET A 11 -3.80 0.05 2.36
CA MET A 11 -4.36 1.13 3.17
C MET A 11 -3.82 1.03 4.60
N LEU A 12 -3.23 2.11 5.08
CA LEU A 12 -2.65 2.24 6.41
C LEU A 12 -3.67 2.88 7.35
N THR A 13 -3.82 2.34 8.55
CA THR A 13 -4.67 2.94 9.59
C THR A 13 -3.96 4.17 10.16
N THR A 14 -4.68 5.28 10.26
CA THR A 14 -4.15 6.50 10.90
C THR A 14 -4.45 6.50 12.39
N GLN A 15 -3.67 7.27 13.16
CA GLN A 15 -3.88 7.40 14.61
C GLN A 15 -5.30 7.84 15.00
N THR A 16 -5.99 8.59 14.14
CA THR A 16 -7.35 9.08 14.37
C THR A 16 -8.45 8.12 13.93
N GLY A 17 -8.09 6.89 13.52
CA GLY A 17 -9.03 5.88 13.05
C GLY A 17 -9.48 6.06 11.59
N GLY A 18 -8.73 6.83 10.80
CA GLY A 18 -8.93 6.94 9.35
C GLY A 18 -8.01 6.01 8.56
N TYR A 19 -8.00 6.15 7.24
CA TYR A 19 -7.15 5.38 6.35
C TYR A 19 -6.43 6.28 5.36
N THR A 20 -5.17 5.95 5.04
CA THR A 20 -4.38 6.59 4.00
C THR A 20 -3.68 5.54 3.14
N PRO A 21 -3.55 5.72 1.82
CA PRO A 21 -2.77 4.78 1.01
C PRO A 21 -1.30 4.82 1.40
N LEU A 22 -0.61 3.67 1.27
CA LEU A 22 0.85 3.66 1.19
C LEU A 22 1.26 4.24 -0.16
N VAL A 23 2.14 5.24 -0.16
CA VAL A 23 2.58 5.96 -1.36
C VAL A 23 4.01 5.61 -1.74
N ASN A 24 4.32 5.63 -3.03
CA ASN A 24 5.67 5.52 -3.54
C ASN A 24 6.44 6.83 -3.30
N SER A 25 7.62 6.76 -2.69
CA SER A 25 8.45 7.92 -2.37
C SER A 25 9.24 8.47 -3.57
N GLU A 26 9.35 7.73 -4.67
CA GLU A 26 10.29 8.04 -5.76
C GLU A 26 9.70 8.90 -6.89
N ASN A 27 8.39 8.83 -7.18
CA ASN A 27 7.78 9.51 -8.33
C ASN A 27 6.38 10.04 -8.00
N GLU A 28 6.29 11.23 -7.38
CA GLU A 28 5.00 11.87 -7.02
C GLU A 28 4.11 10.96 -6.11
N PRO A 29 3.06 11.46 -5.44
CA PRO A 29 2.33 10.64 -4.46
C PRO A 29 1.39 9.64 -5.15
N ASP A 30 1.95 8.74 -5.96
CA ASP A 30 1.24 7.58 -6.49
C ASP A 30 1.12 6.50 -5.41
N ILE A 31 -0.03 5.83 -5.37
CA ILE A 31 -0.26 4.68 -4.50
C ILE A 31 0.77 3.60 -4.83
N ALA A 32 1.50 3.11 -3.83
CA ALA A 32 2.45 2.01 -4.01
C ALA A 32 1.70 0.73 -4.40
N ARG A 33 2.11 0.12 -5.52
CA ARG A 33 1.55 -1.13 -6.04
C ARG A 33 2.56 -2.26 -5.94
N PHE A 34 2.04 -3.46 -5.69
CA PHE A 34 2.82 -4.66 -5.46
C PHE A 34 2.28 -5.83 -6.29
N GLU A 35 3.17 -6.70 -6.76
CA GLU A 35 2.80 -7.86 -7.57
C GLU A 35 2.13 -8.97 -6.74
N THR A 36 2.49 -9.10 -5.47
CA THR A 36 1.92 -10.10 -4.57
C THR A 36 1.41 -9.48 -3.27
N LYS A 37 0.47 -10.16 -2.64
CA LYS A 37 -0.05 -9.79 -1.33
C LYS A 37 1.08 -9.74 -0.28
N GLU A 38 1.98 -10.71 -0.28
CA GLU A 38 3.10 -10.79 0.67
C GLU A 38 4.05 -9.60 0.53
N ALA A 39 4.30 -9.15 -0.70
CA ALA A 39 5.11 -7.96 -0.95
C ALA A 39 4.43 -6.68 -0.43
N ALA A 40 3.10 -6.58 -0.58
CA ALA A 40 2.31 -5.49 -0.03
C ALA A 40 2.34 -5.48 1.51
N GLU A 41 2.18 -6.64 2.15
CA GLU A 41 2.27 -6.79 3.61
C GLU A 41 3.65 -6.38 4.13
N ALA A 42 4.73 -6.82 3.47
CA ALA A 42 6.10 -6.43 3.82
C ALA A 42 6.32 -4.91 3.65
N GLY A 43 5.80 -4.32 2.56
CA GLY A 43 5.83 -2.87 2.35
C GLY A 43 5.11 -2.09 3.45
N ALA A 44 3.94 -2.57 3.88
CA ALA A 44 3.17 -1.98 4.96
C ALA A 44 3.91 -2.03 6.31
N GLN A 45 4.51 -3.17 6.64
CA GLN A 45 5.27 -3.37 7.89
C GLN A 45 6.53 -2.49 7.94
N ASN A 46 7.11 -2.14 6.80
CA ASN A 46 8.23 -1.20 6.71
C ASN A 46 7.80 0.27 6.86
N SER A 47 6.50 0.56 6.97
CA SER A 47 5.99 1.90 7.25
C SER A 47 5.69 2.10 8.75
N VAL A 48 5.91 3.32 9.25
CA VAL A 48 5.59 3.67 10.66
C VAL A 48 4.11 3.45 10.96
N LEU A 49 3.22 3.82 10.04
CA LEU A 49 1.78 3.65 10.26
C LEU A 49 1.37 2.18 10.24
N GLY A 50 1.84 1.40 9.27
CA GLY A 50 1.47 -0.02 9.15
C GLY A 50 1.99 -0.85 10.31
N SER A 51 3.21 -0.58 10.80
CA SER A 51 3.76 -1.27 11.97
C SER A 51 3.10 -0.87 13.29
N ALA A 52 2.74 0.40 13.47
CA ALA A 52 2.22 0.91 14.74
C ALA A 52 0.68 0.84 14.88
N PHE A 53 -0.06 1.01 13.78
CA PHE A 53 -1.52 1.15 13.79
C PHE A 53 -2.23 0.11 12.93
N GLY A 54 -1.49 -0.72 12.18
CA GLY A 54 -2.05 -1.76 11.33
C GLY A 54 -2.42 -1.27 9.93
N PHE A 55 -2.79 -2.22 9.07
CA PHE A 55 -3.02 -2.01 7.65
C PHE A 55 -3.95 -3.07 7.07
N GLU A 56 -4.47 -2.80 5.88
CA GLU A 56 -5.22 -3.76 5.05
C GLU A 56 -4.65 -3.79 3.63
N VAL A 57 -4.60 -4.99 3.05
CA VAL A 57 -4.15 -5.21 1.66
C VAL A 57 -5.34 -5.46 0.76
N PHE A 58 -5.38 -4.76 -0.36
CA PHE A 58 -6.43 -4.83 -1.35
C PHE A 58 -5.87 -5.32 -2.68
N GLU A 59 -6.68 -6.09 -3.41
CA GLU A 59 -6.43 -6.49 -4.80
C GLU A 59 -7.28 -5.64 -5.74
N ILE A 60 -6.66 -5.13 -6.80
CA ILE A 60 -7.30 -4.28 -7.81
C ILE A 60 -8.10 -5.20 -8.73
N GLY A 61 -9.41 -5.16 -8.60
CA GLY A 61 -10.30 -5.87 -9.50
C GLY A 61 -10.25 -5.30 -10.92
N CYS A 62 -10.12 -6.18 -11.91
CA CYS A 62 -10.41 -5.87 -13.29
C CYS A 62 -11.93 -5.80 -13.43
N GLY A 63 -12.54 -4.61 -13.32
CA GLY A 63 -13.98 -4.46 -13.55
C GLY A 63 -14.42 -5.17 -14.84
N LEU A 64 -15.57 -5.84 -14.80
CA LEU A 64 -16.16 -6.53 -15.96
C LEU A 64 -16.67 -5.53 -17.01
#